data_AF-A0A4R4LMF6-F1
#
_entry.id   AF-A0A4R4LMF6-F1
#
_cell.length_a   1.000
_cell.length_b   1.000
_cell.length_c   1.000
_cell.angle_alpha   90.00
_cell.angle_beta   90.00
_cell.angle_gamma   90.00
#
_symmetry.space_group_name_H-M   'P 1'
#
loop_
_entity.id
_entity.type
_entity.pdbx_description
1 polymer ?
#
loop_
_entity_poly.entity_id
_entity_poly.type
_entity_poly.pdbx_seq_one_letter_code
_entity_poly.pdbx_strand_id
1 'polypeptide(L)' 'PELGGPFGARVAAEAAPLGERHRLVPVPVDGLHETLRTAEKDWGVRLSTMGRRLDEDLPYFLTAAAAGRHTAALLA' A
#
# COMPACT_ATOMS: atom_id res chain seq x y z
N PRO A 1 -2.12 1.82 5.29
CA PRO A 1 -1.47 2.71 4.28
C PRO A 1 -2.16 4.07 4.29
N GLU A 2 -1.40 5.16 4.19
CA GLU A 2 -1.93 6.52 4.12
C GLU A 2 -2.17 6.91 2.66
N LEU A 3 -3.29 6.45 2.10
CA LEU A 3 -3.59 6.60 0.66
C LEU A 3 -3.98 8.04 0.25
N GLY A 4 -4.28 8.90 1.22
CA GLY A 4 -4.79 10.25 0.97
C GLY A 4 -6.18 10.27 0.32
N GLY A 5 -6.70 11.49 0.13
CA GLY A 5 -7.97 11.74 -0.53
C GLY A 5 -9.21 11.09 0.14
N PRO A 6 -10.38 11.17 -0.51
CA PRO A 6 -11.62 10.62 0.05
C PRO A 6 -11.59 9.10 0.26
N PHE A 7 -10.92 8.37 -0.64
CA PHE A 7 -10.79 6.92 -0.52
C PHE A 7 -9.96 6.52 0.69
N GLY A 8 -8.79 7.15 0.90
CA GLY A 8 -7.96 6.91 2.08
C GLY A 8 -8.67 7.27 3.39
N ALA A 9 -9.40 8.40 3.41
CA ALA A 9 -10.22 8.79 4.55
C ALA A 9 -11.29 7.74 4.88
N ARG A 10 -11.97 7.20 3.86
CA ARG A 10 -12.96 6.12 4.03
C ARG A 10 -12.31 4.85 4.58
N VAL A 11 -11.17 4.42 4.03
CA VAL A 11 -10.45 3.23 4.53
C VAL A 11 -10.03 3.41 5.99
N ALA A 12 -9.52 4.59 6.36
CA ALA A 12 -9.16 4.89 7.75
C ALA A 12 -10.37 4.84 8.69
N ALA A 13 -11.51 5.38 8.26
CA ALA A 13 -12.76 5.34 9.03
C ALA A 13 -13.29 3.90 9.19
N GLU A 14 -13.30 3.11 8.11
CA GLU A 14 -13.74 1.70 8.15
C GLU A 14 -12.79 0.82 8.97
N ALA A 15 -11.50 1.16 9.04
CA ALA A 15 -10.52 0.45 9.87
C ALA A 15 -10.54 0.86 11.35
N ALA A 16 -11.05 2.04 11.70
CA ALA A 16 -11.01 2.58 13.06
C ALA A 16 -11.55 1.62 14.15
N PRO A 17 -12.67 0.89 13.95
CA PRO A 17 -13.17 -0.05 14.96
C PRO A 17 -12.21 -1.21 15.27
N LEU A 18 -11.35 -1.59 14.31
CA LEU A 18 -10.32 -2.62 14.56
C LEU A 18 -9.31 -2.18 15.63
N GLY A 19 -9.18 -0.85 15.85
CA GLY A 19 -8.34 -0.23 16.87
C GLY A 19 -8.71 -0.61 18.31
N GLU A 20 -9.91 -1.15 18.55
CA GLU A 20 -10.31 -1.63 19.88
C GLU A 20 -9.52 -2.86 20.34
N ARG A 21 -9.08 -3.70 19.39
CA ARG A 21 -8.34 -4.95 19.67
C ARG A 21 -6.97 -5.00 19.05
N HIS A 22 -6.70 -4.15 18.07
CA HIS A 22 -5.48 -4.17 17.27
C HIS A 22 -4.81 -2.81 17.27
N ARG A 23 -3.49 -2.82 17.05
CA ARG A 23 -2.75 -1.59 16.79
C ARG A 23 -2.90 -1.22 15.31
N LEU A 24 -3.58 -0.12 15.03
CA LEU A 24 -3.57 0.46 13.70
C LEU A 24 -2.24 1.17 13.47
N VAL A 25 -1.54 0.82 12.40
CA VAL A 25 -0.25 1.41 12.03
C VAL A 25 -0.44 2.19 10.73
N PRO A 26 -0.51 3.52 10.79
CA PRO A 26 -0.44 4.37 9.61
C PRO A 26 0.95 4.23 8.97
N VAL A 27 0.99 4.09 7.65
CA VAL A 27 2.26 3.96 6.92
C VAL A 27 2.18 4.86 5.69
N PRO A 28 3.09 5.85 5.55
CA PRO A 28 3.10 6.74 4.39
C PRO A 28 3.40 5.96 3.13
N VAL A 29 2.77 6.36 2.03
CA VAL A 29 2.93 5.71 0.72
C VAL A 29 3.79 6.52 -0.27
N ASP A 30 4.34 7.64 0.18
CA ASP A 30 5.18 8.52 -0.64
C ASP A 30 6.33 7.75 -1.30
N GLY A 31 6.49 7.97 -2.60
CA GLY A 31 7.52 7.32 -3.44
C GLY A 31 7.29 5.83 -3.73
N LEU A 32 6.27 5.18 -3.14
CA LEU A 32 6.02 3.76 -3.38
C LEU A 32 5.50 3.49 -4.80
N HIS A 33 4.73 4.40 -5.38
CA HIS A 33 4.23 4.21 -6.75
C HIS A 33 5.40 4.18 -7.75
N GLU A 34 6.33 5.14 -7.66
CA GLU A 34 7.52 5.22 -8.48
C GLU A 34 8.42 4.00 -8.26
N THR A 35 8.58 3.58 -7.01
CA THR A 35 9.34 2.36 -6.66
C THR A 35 8.76 1.13 -7.35
N LEU A 36 7.44 0.95 -7.30
CA LEU A 36 6.75 -0.18 -7.95
C LEU A 36 6.87 -0.12 -9.48
N ARG A 37 6.78 1.08 -10.07
CA ARG A 37 6.94 1.29 -11.52
C ARG A 37 8.36 0.97 -11.99
N THR A 38 9.37 1.31 -11.19
CA THR A 38 10.77 0.94 -11.47
C THR A 38 10.95 -0.56 -11.34
N ALA A 39 10.38 -1.18 -10.30
CA ALA A 39 10.45 -2.62 -10.11
C ALA A 39 9.84 -3.43 -11.28
N GLU A 40 8.69 -3.01 -11.83
CA GLU A 40 8.13 -3.65 -13.04
C GLU A 40 9.10 -3.60 -14.24
N LYS A 41 9.91 -2.54 -14.37
CA LYS A 41 10.92 -2.42 -15.43
C LYS A 41 12.12 -3.32 -15.15
N ASP A 42 12.64 -3.25 -13.93
CA ASP A 42 13.85 -3.98 -13.53
C ASP A 42 13.64 -5.49 -13.57
N TRP A 43 12.45 -5.96 -13.15
CA TRP A 43 12.11 -7.39 -13.21
C TRP A 43 11.67 -7.85 -14.60
N GLY A 44 11.40 -6.93 -15.53
CA GLY A 44 10.86 -7.25 -16.86
C GLY A 44 9.47 -7.89 -16.83
N VAL A 45 8.78 -7.86 -15.69
CA VAL A 45 7.44 -8.42 -15.51
C VAL A 45 6.51 -7.41 -14.86
N ARG A 46 5.26 -7.50 -15.28
CA ARG A 46 4.21 -6.54 -14.97
C ARG A 46 3.43 -7.07 -13.74
N LEU A 47 3.31 -6.28 -12.66
CA LEU A 47 2.60 -6.62 -11.41
C LEU A 47 1.09 -6.79 -11.59
N SER A 48 0.51 -7.91 -11.15
CA SER A 48 -0.93 -8.20 -11.31
C SER A 48 -1.55 -8.72 -10.02
N THR A 49 -2.81 -8.37 -9.76
CA THR A 49 -3.65 -8.97 -8.72
C THR A 49 -5.10 -9.09 -9.18
N MET A 50 -5.74 -10.25 -8.99
CA MET A 50 -7.15 -10.44 -9.37
C MET A 50 -7.47 -9.98 -10.82
N GLY A 51 -6.52 -10.16 -11.74
CA GLY A 51 -6.64 -9.71 -13.14
C GLY A 51 -6.39 -8.22 -13.40
N ARG A 52 -6.05 -7.43 -12.37
CA ARG A 52 -5.80 -5.99 -12.44
C ARG A 52 -4.32 -5.64 -12.34
N ARG A 53 -3.88 -4.69 -13.15
CA ARG A 53 -2.53 -4.13 -13.27
C ARG A 53 -2.30 -3.00 -12.26
N LEU A 54 -1.04 -2.58 -12.09
CA LEU A 54 -0.65 -1.49 -11.20
C LEU A 54 -1.41 -0.18 -11.44
N ASP A 55 -1.67 0.15 -12.70
CA ASP A 55 -2.41 1.33 -13.15
C ASP A 55 -3.93 1.19 -13.07
N GLU A 56 -4.44 -0.04 -12.87
CA GLU A 56 -5.87 -0.32 -12.73
C GLU A 56 -6.32 -0.39 -11.27
N ASP A 57 -5.43 -0.77 -10.34
CA ASP A 57 -5.72 -0.88 -8.90
C ASP A 57 -4.54 -0.42 -8.03
N LEU A 58 -4.08 0.81 -8.25
CA LEU A 58 -2.96 1.39 -7.51
C LEU A 58 -3.11 1.28 -5.97
N PRO A 59 -4.28 1.56 -5.36
CA PRO A 59 -4.43 1.46 -3.90
C PRO A 59 -4.11 0.07 -3.33
N TYR A 60 -4.43 -1.00 -4.05
CA TYR A 60 -4.07 -2.36 -3.64
C TYR A 60 -2.55 -2.53 -3.55
N PHE A 61 -1.81 -2.13 -4.60
CA PHE A 61 -0.36 -2.30 -4.63
C PHE A 61 0.35 -1.40 -3.62
N LEU A 62 -0.13 -0.16 -3.42
CA LEU A 62 0.38 0.73 -2.37
C LEU A 62 0.15 0.14 -0.98
N THR A 63 -0.96 -0.56 -0.76
CA THR A 63 -1.24 -1.25 0.51
C THR A 63 -0.20 -2.33 0.78
N ALA A 64 0.07 -3.19 -0.20
CA ALA A 64 1.08 -4.25 -0.06
C ALA A 64 2.49 -3.68 0.12
N ALA A 65 2.86 -2.65 -0.65
CA ALA A 65 4.16 -1.99 -0.53
C ALA A 65 4.34 -1.30 0.83
N ALA A 66 3.30 -0.66 1.35
CA ALA A 66 3.33 -0.04 2.68
C ALA A 66 3.51 -1.09 3.79
N ALA A 67 2.87 -2.25 3.68
CA ALA A 67 3.10 -3.36 4.61
C ALA A 67 4.58 -3.82 4.57
N GLY A 68 5.16 -3.97 3.37
CA GLY A 68 6.58 -4.28 3.19
C GLY A 68 7.50 -3.23 3.82
N ARG A 69 7.22 -1.93 3.62
CA ARG A 69 7.95 -0.80 4.24
C ARG A 69 7.91 -0.89 5.77
N HIS A 70 6.73 -1.14 6.35
CA HIS A 70 6.61 -1.27 7.80
C HIS A 70 7.42 -2.46 8.33
N THR A 71 7.33 -3.62 7.68
CA THR A 71 8.12 -4.79 8.05
C THR A 71 9.62 -4.50 7.98
N ALA A 72 10.10 -3.85 6.92
CA ALA A 72 11.50 -3.46 6.79
C ALA A 72 11.96 -2.53 7.93
N ALA A 73 11.09 -1.60 8.36
CA ALA A 73 11.39 -0.71 9.49
C ALA A 73 11.42 -1.44 10.85
N LEU A 74 10.75 -2.58 11.00
CA LEU A 74 10.81 -3.41 12.21
C LEU A 74 12.05 -4.30 12.27
N LEU A 75 12.68 -4.57 11.14
CA LEU A 75 13.88 -5.42 11.02
C LEU A 75 15.20 -4.64 11.11
N ALA A 76 15.13 -3.31 11.08
CA ALA A 76 16.27 -2.39 11.21
C ALA A 76 16.59 -2.11 12.68
#